data_AF-A0A420Z7P2-F1
#
_entry.id   AF-A0A420Z7P2-F1
#
_cell.length_a   1.000
_cell.length_b   1.000
_cell.length_c   1.000
_cell.angle_alpha   90.00
_cell.angle_beta   90.00
_cell.angle_gamma   90.00
#
_symmetry.space_group_name_H-M   'P 1'
#
loop_
_entity.id
_entity.type
_entity.pdbx_description
1 polymer ?
#
loop_
_entity_poly.entity_id
_entity_poly.type
_entity_poly.pdbx_seq_one_letter_code
_entity_poly.pdbx_strand_id
1 'polypeptide(L)'
;MLKKIENWFDDIFEAVKTVPPGVYQYQAPEDAPAPYKLHLRIEDDGSGILIINASTVLHLNRTAAEYAYHLVKGRTKEEITTIVTERYDINLQQAQEDLDEFLVKIDRLVHTEDLDPVAYLDVDRVTPYSKKISAPYRLDCAVTYRLRQADNEAAPTDRVSRELGIDEWKQVIRKAWDAGIPHINFTGGEPTLREDLPELIAEAEELGMVCGILTDGLAFTRKTFLRSLLQSGLDYIMMVADPDSKDFWKALRNVMSEDIAVTVHTTLTTDNKDQFTDLMEKLAKENVTSISMSAESEALSCPLEKASTKAAELGMTQVWDLPVPYSNLHPVALEL
;
A
#
# COMPACT_ATOMS: atom_id res chain seq x y z
N MET A 1 17.99 38.34 25.23
CA MET A 1 17.36 38.04 26.53
C MET A 1 16.07 37.24 26.39
N LEU A 2 15.23 37.49 25.37
CA LEU A 2 13.97 36.75 25.17
C LEU A 2 14.15 35.27 24.76
N LYS A 3 15.11 34.94 23.88
CA LYS A 3 15.41 33.54 23.49
C LYS A 3 15.90 32.61 24.62
N LYS A 4 16.40 33.17 25.73
CA LYS A 4 16.81 32.38 26.91
C LYS A 4 15.65 32.10 27.87
N ILE A 5 14.55 32.82 27.71
CA ILE A 5 13.36 32.69 28.56
C ILE A 5 12.39 31.68 27.94
N GLU A 6 12.26 31.63 26.60
CA GLU A 6 11.51 30.56 25.91
C GLU A 6 12.06 29.17 26.23
N ASN A 7 13.38 28.96 26.11
CA ASN A 7 14.01 27.70 26.49
C ASN A 7 13.87 27.35 27.98
N TRP A 8 13.63 28.33 28.86
CA TRP A 8 13.50 28.11 30.29
C TRP A 8 12.08 27.67 30.67
N PHE A 9 11.06 28.08 29.92
CA PHE A 9 9.68 27.64 30.12
C PHE A 9 9.43 26.23 29.57
N ASP A 10 10.10 25.85 28.47
CA ASP A 10 10.06 24.48 27.92
C ASP A 10 10.79 23.45 28.82
N ASP A 11 11.73 23.89 29.66
CA ASP A 11 12.45 23.03 30.63
C ASP A 11 11.71 22.90 31.99
N ILE A 12 10.72 23.77 32.29
CA ILE A 12 10.01 23.79 33.58
C ILE A 12 8.68 23.02 33.53
N PHE A 13 8.03 22.97 32.37
CA PHE A 13 7.02 21.96 32.09
C PHE A 13 7.76 20.80 31.45
N GLU A 14 7.89 19.65 32.11
CA GLU A 14 8.42 18.45 31.45
C GLU A 14 7.59 18.18 30.20
N ALA A 15 8.05 18.66 29.03
CA ALA A 15 7.42 18.35 27.77
C ALA A 15 7.43 16.82 27.68
N VAL A 16 6.25 16.22 27.75
CA VAL A 16 6.07 14.77 27.79
C VAL A 16 6.99 14.15 26.75
N LYS A 17 8.02 13.43 27.20
CA LYS A 17 9.04 12.88 26.30
C LYS A 17 8.34 12.00 25.27
N THR A 18 8.48 12.34 24.00
CA THR A 18 7.83 11.60 22.91
C THR A 18 8.22 10.13 22.93
N VAL A 19 7.33 9.27 22.42
CA VAL A 19 7.66 7.85 22.22
C VAL A 19 8.88 7.70 21.29
N PRO A 20 9.69 6.64 21.42
CA PRO A 20 10.95 6.55 20.68
C PRO A 20 10.72 6.53 19.16
N PRO A 21 11.47 7.35 18.37
CA PRO A 21 11.45 7.28 16.92
C PRO A 21 11.80 5.88 16.42
N GLY A 22 11.20 5.48 15.31
CA GLY A 22 11.42 4.16 14.72
C GLY A 22 10.19 3.59 14.03
N VAL A 23 10.35 2.36 13.52
CA VAL A 23 9.29 1.61 12.84
C VAL A 23 8.84 0.47 13.74
N TYR A 24 7.54 0.35 13.90
CA TYR A 24 6.88 -0.64 14.73
C TYR A 24 5.78 -1.31 13.92
N GLN A 25 5.57 -2.59 14.17
CA GLN A 25 4.57 -3.37 13.46
C GLN A 25 3.70 -4.17 14.39
N TYR A 26 2.47 -4.41 13.94
CA TYR A 26 1.52 -5.27 14.61
C TYR A 26 0.73 -6.06 13.59
N GLN A 27 0.61 -7.35 13.84
CA GLN A 27 -0.22 -8.28 13.09
C GLN A 27 -1.38 -8.67 13.99
N ALA A 28 -2.60 -8.58 13.47
CA ALA A 28 -3.78 -9.08 14.17
C ALA A 28 -3.64 -10.60 14.45
N PRO A 29 -4.01 -11.07 15.64
CA PRO A 29 -3.97 -12.50 15.95
C PRO A 29 -4.96 -13.29 15.08
N GLU A 30 -4.73 -14.60 14.94
CA GLU A 30 -5.50 -15.49 14.04
C GLU A 30 -7.00 -15.57 14.37
N ASP A 31 -7.39 -15.24 15.60
CA ASP A 31 -8.78 -15.23 16.07
C ASP A 31 -9.49 -13.88 15.86
N ALA A 32 -8.80 -12.89 15.28
CA ALA A 32 -9.41 -11.61 14.91
C ALA A 32 -10.50 -11.81 13.84
N PRO A 33 -11.60 -11.03 13.87
CA PRO A 33 -12.68 -11.12 12.87
C PRO A 33 -12.20 -10.96 11.43
N ALA A 34 -11.16 -10.16 11.22
CA ALA A 34 -10.44 -10.00 9.97
C ALA A 34 -8.94 -9.83 10.24
N PRO A 35 -8.05 -10.42 9.42
CA PRO A 35 -6.62 -10.18 9.52
C PRO A 35 -6.29 -8.73 9.13
N TYR A 36 -5.40 -8.07 9.86
CA TYR A 36 -4.87 -6.76 9.49
C TYR A 36 -3.43 -6.55 9.96
N LYS A 37 -2.71 -5.72 9.21
CA LYS A 37 -1.34 -5.28 9.49
C LYS A 37 -1.31 -3.79 9.80
N LEU A 38 -0.63 -3.41 10.87
CA LEU A 38 -0.35 -2.01 11.22
C LEU A 38 1.15 -1.76 11.15
N HIS A 39 1.55 -0.71 10.44
CA HIS A 39 2.91 -0.18 10.44
C HIS A 39 2.91 1.23 10.99
N LEU A 40 3.51 1.41 12.15
CA LEU A 40 3.66 2.71 12.77
C LEU A 40 5.09 3.19 12.61
N ARG A 41 5.27 4.33 11.93
CA ARG A 41 6.52 5.08 11.94
C ARG A 41 6.39 6.28 12.86
N ILE A 42 7.26 6.35 13.87
CA ILE A 42 7.38 7.52 14.75
C ILE A 42 8.53 8.39 14.24
N GLU A 43 8.24 9.66 13.99
CA GLU A 43 9.19 10.67 13.55
C GLU A 43 9.93 11.29 14.74
N ASP A 44 11.08 11.94 14.49
CA ASP A 44 11.91 12.56 15.53
C ASP A 44 11.18 13.63 16.35
N ASP A 45 10.16 14.27 15.76
CA ASP A 45 9.34 15.29 16.42
C ASP A 45 8.17 14.69 17.25
N GLY A 46 8.07 13.35 17.29
CA GLY A 46 7.04 12.58 17.99
C GLY A 46 5.72 12.44 17.24
N SER A 47 5.57 13.03 16.04
CA SER A 47 4.45 12.71 15.17
C SER A 47 4.57 11.30 14.61
N GLY A 48 3.45 10.75 14.14
CA GLY A 48 3.40 9.38 13.66
C GLY A 48 2.83 9.26 12.26
N ILE A 49 3.17 8.18 11.58
CA ILE A 49 2.50 7.72 10.37
C ILE A 49 2.07 6.30 10.63
N LEU A 50 0.76 6.05 10.60
CA LEU A 50 0.19 4.72 10.73
C LEU A 50 -0.30 4.28 9.37
N ILE A 51 0.25 3.17 8.88
CA ILE A 51 -0.19 2.52 7.66
C ILE A 51 -0.96 1.27 8.05
N ILE A 52 -2.17 1.13 7.50
CA ILE A 52 -3.08 0.01 7.75
C ILE A 52 -3.20 -0.77 6.44
N ASN A 53 -2.87 -2.07 6.47
CA ASN A 53 -2.92 -2.99 5.33
C ASN A 53 -2.19 -2.47 4.07
N ALA A 54 -1.17 -1.62 4.23
CA ALA A 54 -0.49 -0.87 3.15
C ALA A 54 -1.35 -0.06 2.17
N SER A 55 -2.65 0.06 2.42
CA SER A 55 -3.57 0.80 1.55
C SER A 55 -3.98 2.15 2.15
N THR A 56 -4.04 2.23 3.48
CA THR A 56 -4.50 3.43 4.20
C THR A 56 -3.36 4.04 4.98
N VAL A 57 -3.07 5.33 4.75
CA VAL A 57 -2.03 6.09 5.46
C VAL A 57 -2.68 7.17 6.32
N LEU A 58 -2.37 7.17 7.61
CA LEU A 58 -2.82 8.18 8.57
C LEU A 58 -1.63 8.96 9.11
N HIS A 59 -1.75 10.29 9.08
CA HIS A 59 -0.83 11.18 9.77
C HIS A 59 -1.34 11.42 11.19
N LEU A 60 -0.56 10.98 12.16
CA LEU A 60 -0.87 11.07 13.58
C LEU A 60 -0.16 12.28 14.21
N ASN A 61 -0.90 13.00 15.05
CA ASN A 61 -0.28 13.94 15.99
C ASN A 61 0.44 13.14 17.12
N ARG A 62 1.14 13.84 18.02
CA ARG A 62 1.95 13.21 19.08
C ARG A 62 1.14 12.26 19.98
N THR A 63 -0.05 12.66 20.39
CA THR A 63 -0.89 11.86 21.30
C THR A 63 -1.45 10.62 20.59
N ALA A 64 -1.96 10.79 19.37
CA ALA A 64 -2.42 9.66 18.56
C ALA A 64 -1.27 8.69 18.21
N ALA A 65 -0.06 9.21 17.97
CA ALA A 65 1.13 8.40 17.75
C ALA A 65 1.52 7.59 18.99
N GLU A 66 1.34 8.14 20.20
CA GLU A 66 1.56 7.42 21.45
C GLU A 66 0.53 6.32 21.69
N TYR A 67 -0.76 6.59 21.44
CA TYR A 67 -1.81 5.56 21.45
C TYR A 67 -1.50 4.43 20.48
N ALA A 68 -1.17 4.78 19.22
CA ALA A 68 -0.77 3.81 18.21
C ALA A 68 0.46 3.00 18.67
N TYR A 69 1.47 3.66 19.26
CA TYR A 69 2.70 3.01 19.72
C TYR A 69 2.43 1.96 20.80
N HIS A 70 1.51 2.24 21.72
CA HIS A 70 1.15 1.26 22.75
C HIS A 70 0.26 0.15 22.21
N LEU A 71 -0.62 0.45 21.27
CA LEU A 71 -1.43 -0.53 20.56
C LEU A 71 -0.53 -1.54 19.80
N VAL A 72 0.43 -1.06 19.00
CA VAL A 72 1.33 -1.95 18.24
C VAL A 72 2.28 -2.75 19.13
N LYS A 73 2.51 -2.30 20.38
CA LYS A 73 3.25 -3.07 21.40
C LYS A 73 2.39 -4.11 22.12
N GLY A 74 1.12 -4.26 21.75
CA GLY A 74 0.21 -5.27 22.30
C GLY A 74 -0.29 -4.95 23.72
N ARG A 75 -0.29 -3.67 24.12
CA ARG A 75 -0.81 -3.26 25.43
C ARG A 75 -2.34 -3.27 25.47
N THR A 76 -2.92 -3.58 26.62
CA THR A 76 -4.38 -3.54 26.78
C THR A 76 -4.91 -2.11 26.87
N LYS A 77 -6.21 -1.92 26.64
CA LYS A 77 -6.83 -0.58 26.75
C LYS A 77 -6.58 0.04 28.12
N GLU A 78 -6.67 -0.75 29.18
CA GLU A 78 -6.45 -0.32 30.56
C GLU A 78 -5.01 0.16 30.76
N GLU A 79 -4.02 -0.61 30.29
CA GLU A 79 -2.61 -0.24 30.37
C GLU A 79 -2.32 1.06 29.61
N ILE A 80 -2.85 1.18 28.38
CA ILE A 80 -2.67 2.36 27.54
C ILE A 80 -3.23 3.59 28.24
N THR A 81 -4.46 3.49 28.76
CA THR A 81 -5.14 4.59 29.44
C THR A 81 -4.35 5.04 30.67
N THR A 82 -3.89 4.10 31.52
CA THR A 82 -3.09 4.44 32.70
C THR A 82 -1.82 5.19 32.33
N ILE A 83 -1.10 4.73 31.30
CA ILE A 83 0.14 5.35 30.85
C ILE A 83 -0.10 6.78 30.36
N VAL A 84 -1.14 6.99 29.55
CA VAL A 84 -1.45 8.32 28.99
C VAL A 84 -1.95 9.27 30.08
N THR A 85 -2.79 8.80 31.02
CA THR A 85 -3.22 9.57 32.19
C THR A 85 -2.03 10.08 33.00
N GLU A 86 -1.07 9.21 33.33
CA GLU A 86 0.11 9.57 34.11
C GLU A 86 1.04 10.54 33.36
N ARG A 87 1.20 10.35 32.04
CA ARG A 87 2.15 11.13 31.24
C ARG A 87 1.64 12.52 30.88
N TYR A 88 0.34 12.66 30.61
CA TYR A 88 -0.24 13.92 30.15
C TYR A 88 -0.99 14.69 31.26
N ASP A 89 -1.00 14.16 32.49
CA ASP A 89 -1.72 14.74 33.63
C ASP A 89 -3.20 15.04 33.32
N ILE A 90 -3.87 14.06 32.70
CA ILE A 90 -5.29 14.11 32.37
C ILE A 90 -6.08 13.09 33.19
N ASN A 91 -7.37 13.33 33.39
CA ASN A 91 -8.19 12.36 34.11
C ASN A 91 -8.40 11.06 33.31
N LEU A 92 -8.63 9.95 34.02
CA LEU A 92 -8.78 8.62 33.43
C LEU A 92 -9.93 8.55 32.41
N GLN A 93 -11.05 9.21 32.70
CA GLN A 93 -12.22 9.20 31.83
C GLN A 93 -11.89 9.83 30.46
N GLN A 94 -11.21 10.98 30.45
CA GLN A 94 -10.76 11.64 29.22
C GLN A 94 -9.83 10.73 28.42
N ALA A 95 -8.85 10.11 29.07
CA ALA A 95 -7.91 9.21 28.40
C ALA A 95 -8.60 7.98 27.78
N GLN A 96 -9.67 7.48 28.41
CA GLN A 96 -10.49 6.37 27.89
C GLN A 96 -11.32 6.82 26.68
N GLU A 97 -11.98 7.97 26.78
CA GLU A 97 -12.79 8.54 25.69
C GLU A 97 -11.92 8.79 24.44
N ASP A 98 -10.74 9.39 24.62
CA ASP A 98 -9.78 9.65 23.54
C ASP A 98 -9.27 8.35 22.89
N LEU A 99 -8.94 7.33 23.70
CA LEU A 99 -8.50 6.03 23.21
C LEU A 99 -9.61 5.29 22.46
N ASP A 100 -10.83 5.30 22.98
CA ASP A 100 -11.97 4.65 22.35
C ASP A 100 -12.32 5.33 21.02
N GLU A 101 -12.29 6.66 20.96
CA GLU A 101 -12.48 7.40 19.71
C GLU A 101 -11.40 7.01 18.68
N PHE A 102 -10.14 6.95 19.11
CA PHE A 102 -9.02 6.54 18.26
C PHE A 102 -9.17 5.11 17.74
N LEU A 103 -9.54 4.15 18.60
CA LEU A 103 -9.72 2.75 18.22
C LEU A 103 -10.92 2.54 17.31
N VAL A 104 -12.03 3.27 17.51
CA VAL A 104 -13.18 3.24 16.60
C VAL A 104 -12.77 3.74 15.21
N LYS A 105 -11.90 4.76 15.12
CA LYS A 105 -11.38 5.25 13.83
C LYS A 105 -10.51 4.20 13.14
N ILE A 106 -9.60 3.53 13.87
CA ILE A 106 -8.79 2.44 13.31
C ILE A 106 -9.68 1.28 12.86
N ASP A 107 -10.60 0.82 13.71
CA ASP A 107 -11.47 -0.33 13.43
C ASP A 107 -12.30 -0.10 12.15
N ARG A 108 -12.83 1.11 11.98
CA ARG A 108 -13.51 1.50 10.74
C ARG A 108 -12.57 1.41 9.53
N LEU A 109 -11.35 1.92 9.64
CA LEU A 109 -10.39 1.89 8.52
C LEU A 109 -9.89 0.48 8.19
N VAL A 110 -9.82 -0.40 9.19
CA VAL A 110 -9.45 -1.81 8.99
C VAL A 110 -10.56 -2.57 8.26
N HIS A 111 -11.83 -2.33 8.62
CA HIS A 111 -12.97 -3.14 8.16
C HIS A 111 -13.81 -2.49 7.05
N THR A 112 -13.51 -1.26 6.66
CA THR A 112 -14.20 -0.62 5.53
C THR A 112 -13.34 -0.81 4.28
N GLU A 113 -13.66 -1.82 3.49
CA GLU A 113 -13.35 -1.78 2.06
C GLU A 113 -14.05 -0.54 1.47
N ASP A 114 -13.37 0.24 0.63
CA ASP A 114 -13.88 1.50 0.06
C ASP A 114 -14.04 2.70 1.00
N LEU A 115 -12.96 3.16 1.62
CA LEU A 115 -12.86 4.59 1.93
C LEU A 115 -11.59 5.18 1.32
N ASP A 116 -11.80 6.11 0.39
CA ASP A 116 -10.91 7.27 0.27
C ASP A 116 -10.86 7.92 1.66
N PRO A 117 -9.70 7.90 2.38
CA PRO A 117 -9.58 8.42 3.74
C PRO A 117 -10.02 9.90 3.86
N VAL A 118 -10.11 10.60 2.72
CA VAL A 118 -10.52 11.99 2.56
C VAL A 118 -12.00 12.24 2.91
N ALA A 119 -12.89 11.27 2.74
CA ALA A 119 -14.32 11.56 2.72
C ALA A 119 -15.03 11.49 4.09
N TYR A 120 -14.47 10.80 5.09
CA TYR A 120 -15.30 10.32 6.22
C TYR A 120 -14.79 10.57 7.64
N LEU A 121 -13.55 11.02 7.86
CA LEU A 121 -12.96 10.98 9.21
C LEU A 121 -12.64 12.31 9.88
N ASP A 122 -12.96 13.45 9.27
CA ASP A 122 -12.56 14.77 9.81
C ASP A 122 -11.04 14.84 10.07
N VAL A 123 -10.27 14.05 9.30
CA VAL A 123 -8.81 14.03 9.30
C VAL A 123 -8.38 14.97 8.19
N ASP A 124 -7.81 16.12 8.57
CA ASP A 124 -7.33 17.12 7.63
C ASP A 124 -6.47 16.47 6.54
N ARG A 125 -6.86 16.69 5.28
CA ARG A 125 -6.09 16.30 4.10
C ARG A 125 -4.72 16.97 4.21
N VAL A 126 -3.70 16.20 4.59
CA VAL A 126 -2.31 16.60 4.35
C VAL A 126 -2.18 16.59 2.84
N THR A 127 -2.10 17.77 2.22
CA THR A 127 -1.86 17.89 0.78
C THR A 127 -0.69 16.98 0.41
N PRO A 128 -0.76 16.18 -0.68
CA PRO A 128 0.39 15.40 -1.11
C PRO A 128 1.64 16.28 -1.13
N TYR A 129 2.73 15.81 -0.54
CA TYR A 129 4.00 16.55 -0.39
C TYR A 129 4.00 17.77 0.57
N SER A 130 2.93 18.03 1.33
CA SER A 130 2.87 19.18 2.24
C SER A 130 3.61 18.98 3.57
N LYS A 131 3.86 17.73 3.97
CA LYS A 131 4.72 17.39 5.10
C LYS A 131 5.96 16.65 4.60
N LYS A 132 7.11 17.03 5.15
CA LYS A 132 8.39 16.36 4.88
C LYS A 132 8.36 14.99 5.55
N ILE A 133 8.21 13.93 4.76
CA ILE A 133 8.34 12.55 5.22
C ILE A 133 9.82 12.22 5.42
N SER A 134 10.15 11.44 6.46
CA SER A 134 11.51 10.95 6.70
C SER A 134 11.94 9.87 5.71
N ALA A 135 10.98 9.06 5.25
CA ALA A 135 11.18 8.03 4.24
C ALA A 135 9.92 7.82 3.38
N PRO A 136 10.07 7.25 2.16
CA PRO A 136 8.95 6.84 1.32
C PRO A 136 8.02 5.84 2.02
N TYR A 137 6.78 5.73 1.52
CA TYR A 137 5.81 4.73 2.00
C TYR A 137 5.96 3.38 1.30
N ARG A 138 6.32 3.39 0.02
CA ARG A 138 6.49 2.21 -0.83
C ARG A 138 7.82 2.29 -1.58
N LEU A 139 8.44 1.14 -1.79
CA LEU A 139 9.57 0.97 -2.71
C LEU A 139 9.19 0.01 -3.84
N ASP A 140 9.14 0.53 -5.06
CA ASP A 140 8.89 -0.26 -6.27
C ASP A 140 10.21 -0.82 -6.82
N CYS A 141 10.37 -2.14 -6.75
CA CYS A 141 11.61 -2.85 -7.06
C CYS A 141 11.53 -3.52 -8.43
N ALA A 142 12.16 -2.93 -9.44
CA ALA A 142 12.38 -3.58 -10.73
C ALA A 142 13.40 -4.73 -10.60
N VAL A 143 12.92 -5.92 -10.20
CA VAL A 143 13.79 -7.06 -9.81
C VAL A 143 14.44 -7.77 -10.99
N THR A 144 13.91 -7.56 -12.18
CA THR A 144 14.37 -8.10 -13.46
C THR A 144 13.91 -7.15 -14.56
N TYR A 145 14.62 -7.10 -15.68
CA TYR A 145 14.13 -6.43 -16.89
C TYR A 145 13.78 -7.44 -17.99
N ARG A 146 13.91 -8.74 -17.70
CA ARG A 146 13.48 -9.81 -18.61
C ARG A 146 11.97 -9.78 -18.80
N LEU A 147 11.53 -9.91 -20.04
CA LEU A 147 10.14 -10.11 -20.44
C LEU A 147 9.97 -11.51 -21.05
N ARG A 148 8.75 -12.05 -21.04
CA ARG A 148 8.46 -13.32 -21.72
C ARG A 148 8.59 -13.22 -23.23
N GLN A 149 8.15 -12.09 -23.77
CA GLN A 149 8.35 -11.71 -25.16
C GLN A 149 9.21 -10.44 -25.16
N ALA A 150 10.29 -10.43 -25.94
CA ALA A 150 11.20 -9.31 -25.97
C ALA A 150 10.50 -8.07 -26.56
N ASP A 151 10.43 -7.02 -25.77
CA ASP A 151 9.94 -5.70 -26.18
C ASP A 151 10.82 -4.64 -25.51
N ASN A 152 11.59 -3.92 -26.33
CA ASN A 152 12.52 -2.90 -25.86
C ASN A 152 11.83 -1.57 -25.50
N GLU A 153 10.58 -1.37 -25.92
CA GLU A 153 9.79 -0.20 -25.51
C GLU A 153 9.18 -0.42 -24.12
N ALA A 154 8.81 -1.66 -23.79
CA ALA A 154 8.24 -2.03 -22.50
C ALA A 154 9.28 -2.20 -21.38
N ALA A 155 10.53 -2.59 -21.68
CA ALA A 155 11.59 -2.71 -20.69
C ALA A 155 12.94 -2.21 -21.24
N PRO A 156 13.69 -1.34 -20.52
CA PRO A 156 14.96 -0.79 -20.99
C PRO A 156 16.13 -1.78 -20.84
N THR A 157 16.00 -2.97 -21.42
CA THR A 157 16.96 -4.10 -21.32
C THR A 157 18.38 -3.70 -21.74
N ASP A 158 18.51 -2.82 -22.75
CA ASP A 158 19.81 -2.32 -23.25
C ASP A 158 20.62 -1.51 -22.23
N ARG A 159 19.97 -1.00 -21.17
CA ARG A 159 20.62 -0.21 -20.11
C ARG A 159 21.08 -1.05 -18.92
N VAL A 160 20.85 -2.36 -18.95
CA VAL A 160 21.09 -3.27 -17.84
C VAL A 160 22.31 -4.12 -18.14
N SER A 161 23.44 -3.81 -17.51
CA SER A 161 24.67 -4.60 -17.67
C SER A 161 24.69 -5.88 -16.84
N ARG A 162 23.97 -5.90 -15.70
CA ARG A 162 23.85 -7.03 -14.79
C ARG A 162 22.61 -6.87 -13.91
N GLU A 163 21.85 -7.95 -13.71
CA GLU A 163 20.79 -8.02 -12.70
C GLU A 163 21.37 -8.31 -11.30
N LEU A 164 20.75 -7.79 -10.24
CA LEU A 164 21.13 -8.12 -8.88
C LEU A 164 20.78 -9.58 -8.55
N GLY A 165 21.71 -10.25 -7.87
CA GLY A 165 21.50 -11.59 -7.31
C GLY A 165 20.58 -11.56 -6.08
N ILE A 166 20.18 -12.75 -5.64
CA ILE A 166 19.27 -12.90 -4.49
C ILE A 166 19.78 -12.21 -3.21
N ASP A 167 21.05 -12.42 -2.85
CA ASP A 167 21.63 -11.87 -1.62
C ASP A 167 21.70 -10.33 -1.67
N GLU A 168 21.89 -9.78 -2.87
CA GLU A 168 21.92 -8.33 -3.08
C GLU A 168 20.51 -7.75 -2.94
N TRP A 169 19.49 -8.41 -3.48
CA TRP A 169 18.09 -8.01 -3.27
C TRP A 169 17.68 -8.12 -1.80
N LYS A 170 18.03 -9.20 -1.09
CA LYS A 170 17.78 -9.33 0.35
C LYS A 170 18.43 -8.18 1.15
N GLN A 171 19.63 -7.73 0.76
CA GLN A 171 20.25 -6.53 1.35
C GLN A 171 19.48 -5.24 1.03
N VAL A 172 18.94 -5.08 -0.18
CA VAL A 172 18.10 -3.93 -0.55
C VAL A 172 16.83 -3.90 0.31
N ILE A 173 16.16 -5.05 0.46
CA ILE A 173 14.94 -5.19 1.27
C ILE A 173 15.23 -4.79 2.72
N ARG A 174 16.27 -5.34 3.36
CA ARG A 174 16.66 -4.98 4.73
C ARG A 174 16.97 -3.50 4.88
N LYS A 175 17.70 -2.90 3.93
CA LYS A 175 18.01 -1.47 3.96
C LYS A 175 16.76 -0.60 3.81
N ALA A 176 15.80 -1.02 2.99
CA ALA A 176 14.53 -0.31 2.84
C ALA A 176 13.73 -0.33 4.15
N TRP A 177 13.66 -1.49 4.80
CA TRP A 177 13.04 -1.64 6.11
C TRP A 177 13.74 -0.80 7.18
N ASP A 178 15.07 -0.86 7.27
CA ASP A 178 15.86 -0.06 8.22
C ASP A 178 15.70 1.45 7.99
N ALA A 179 15.44 1.86 6.75
CA ALA A 179 15.12 3.24 6.39
C ALA A 179 13.66 3.64 6.72
N GLY A 180 12.84 2.70 7.20
CA GLY A 180 11.45 2.92 7.59
C GLY A 180 10.46 2.95 6.43
N ILE A 181 10.75 2.19 5.37
CA ILE A 181 9.82 1.91 4.27
C ILE A 181 9.09 0.60 4.61
N PRO A 182 7.77 0.62 4.87
CA PRO A 182 7.03 -0.56 5.30
C PRO A 182 6.47 -1.41 4.16
N HIS A 183 6.54 -0.94 2.92
CA HIS A 183 5.91 -1.59 1.78
C HIS A 183 6.91 -1.72 0.62
N ILE A 184 7.02 -2.94 0.08
CA ILE A 184 7.76 -3.25 -1.13
C ILE A 184 6.83 -3.84 -2.20
N ASN A 185 7.05 -3.44 -3.45
CA ASN A 185 6.32 -4.01 -4.57
C ASN A 185 7.30 -4.50 -5.64
N PHE A 186 7.19 -5.78 -6.00
CA PHE A 186 8.03 -6.44 -6.98
C PHE A 186 7.51 -6.20 -8.40
N THR A 187 8.36 -5.61 -9.25
CA THR A 187 8.01 -5.16 -10.61
C THR A 187 9.22 -5.29 -11.56
N GLY A 188 9.22 -4.57 -12.67
CA GLY A 188 10.31 -4.45 -13.64
C GLY A 188 9.84 -4.82 -15.04
N GLY A 189 10.49 -5.80 -15.65
CA GLY A 189 9.90 -6.61 -16.71
C GLY A 189 8.86 -7.55 -16.10
N GLU A 190 9.06 -8.87 -16.21
CA GLU A 190 8.17 -9.85 -15.60
C GLU A 190 8.83 -10.49 -14.35
N PRO A 191 8.48 -10.06 -13.12
CA PRO A 191 9.11 -10.53 -11.89
C PRO A 191 8.97 -12.06 -11.71
N THR A 192 7.91 -12.69 -12.18
CA THR A 192 7.70 -14.14 -12.05
C THR A 192 8.64 -15.00 -12.91
N LEU A 193 9.52 -14.38 -13.71
CA LEU A 193 10.64 -15.05 -14.39
C LEU A 193 11.85 -15.30 -13.47
N ARG A 194 11.81 -14.77 -12.24
CA ARG A 194 12.79 -15.05 -11.21
C ARG A 194 12.38 -16.30 -10.42
N GLU A 195 13.24 -17.32 -10.43
CA GLU A 195 13.02 -18.55 -9.65
C GLU A 195 13.13 -18.29 -8.14
N ASP A 196 13.91 -17.29 -7.75
CA ASP A 196 14.14 -16.86 -6.37
C ASP A 196 13.11 -15.86 -5.84
N LEU A 197 12.07 -15.51 -6.63
CA LEU A 197 11.04 -14.57 -6.20
C LEU A 197 10.33 -14.95 -4.89
N PRO A 198 9.92 -16.23 -4.66
CA PRO A 198 9.33 -16.62 -3.37
C PRO A 198 10.24 -16.32 -2.18
N GLU A 199 11.56 -16.49 -2.32
CA GLU A 199 12.51 -16.20 -1.24
C GLU A 199 12.67 -14.69 -0.97
N LEU A 200 12.49 -13.85 -1.98
CA LEU A 200 12.50 -12.39 -1.81
C LEU A 200 11.23 -11.90 -1.11
N ILE A 201 10.07 -12.48 -1.45
CA ILE A 201 8.80 -12.20 -0.75
C ILE A 201 8.91 -12.65 0.71
N ALA A 202 9.43 -13.86 0.96
CA ALA A 202 9.61 -14.37 2.32
C ALA A 202 10.53 -13.50 3.17
N GLU A 203 11.63 -12.98 2.61
CA GLU A 203 12.51 -12.04 3.34
C GLU A 203 11.77 -10.75 3.74
N ALA A 204 10.96 -10.21 2.83
CA ALA A 204 10.18 -8.99 3.10
C ALA A 204 9.08 -9.26 4.15
N GLU A 205 8.40 -10.40 4.08
CA GLU A 205 7.41 -10.82 5.09
C GLU A 205 8.05 -11.11 6.46
N GLU A 206 9.26 -11.68 6.51
CA GLU A 206 9.99 -11.91 7.78
C GLU A 206 10.34 -10.59 8.49
N LEU A 207 10.61 -9.53 7.72
CA LEU A 207 10.77 -8.17 8.27
C LEU A 207 9.41 -7.54 8.64
N GLY A 208 8.33 -8.12 8.13
CA GLY A 208 6.93 -7.71 8.27
C GLY A 208 6.52 -6.61 7.30
N MET A 209 7.24 -6.43 6.19
CA MET A 209 6.83 -5.52 5.11
C MET A 209 5.58 -6.04 4.42
N VAL A 210 4.73 -5.12 3.94
CA VAL A 210 3.70 -5.50 2.97
C VAL A 210 4.32 -5.73 1.60
N CYS A 211 3.92 -6.80 0.94
CA CYS A 211 4.50 -7.30 -0.29
C CYS A 211 3.47 -7.30 -1.43
N GLY A 212 3.72 -6.46 -2.44
CA GLY A 212 2.98 -6.45 -3.69
C GLY A 212 3.75 -7.06 -4.85
N ILE A 213 3.03 -7.48 -5.90
CA ILE A 213 3.63 -7.81 -7.19
C ILE A 213 2.85 -7.16 -8.34
N LEU A 214 3.58 -6.62 -9.32
CA LEU A 214 3.06 -6.21 -10.62
C LEU A 214 3.49 -7.21 -11.70
N THR A 215 2.55 -7.80 -12.43
CA THR A 215 2.84 -8.93 -13.34
C THR A 215 1.89 -9.02 -14.53
N ASP A 216 2.33 -9.67 -15.60
CA ASP A 216 1.50 -10.16 -16.71
C ASP A 216 0.54 -11.29 -16.30
N GLY A 217 0.76 -11.88 -15.12
CA GLY A 217 -0.05 -12.93 -14.51
C GLY A 217 0.06 -14.30 -15.18
N LEU A 218 0.76 -14.46 -16.31
CA LEU A 218 0.77 -15.71 -17.07
C LEU A 218 1.39 -16.87 -16.28
N ALA A 219 2.33 -16.59 -15.38
CA ALA A 219 2.88 -17.59 -14.47
C ALA A 219 1.83 -18.20 -13.54
N PHE A 220 0.74 -17.50 -13.25
CA PHE A 220 -0.36 -17.95 -12.37
C PHE A 220 -1.32 -18.93 -13.04
N THR A 221 -1.15 -19.21 -14.33
CA THR A 221 -1.74 -20.41 -14.94
C THR A 221 -1.28 -21.70 -14.23
N ARG A 222 -0.09 -21.68 -13.61
CA ARG A 222 0.45 -22.74 -12.74
C ARG A 222 0.06 -22.46 -11.28
N LYS A 223 -1.03 -23.08 -10.81
CA LYS A 223 -1.52 -22.89 -9.42
C LYS A 223 -0.47 -23.19 -8.35
N THR A 224 0.44 -24.13 -8.59
CA THR A 224 1.53 -24.44 -7.65
C THR A 224 2.48 -23.27 -7.44
N PHE A 225 2.78 -22.52 -8.50
CA PHE A 225 3.64 -21.34 -8.41
C PHE A 225 2.91 -20.18 -7.72
N LEU A 226 1.64 -19.92 -8.08
CA LEU A 226 0.81 -18.93 -7.37
C LEU A 226 0.78 -19.21 -5.87
N ARG A 227 0.46 -20.45 -5.47
CA ARG A 227 0.46 -20.86 -4.06
C ARG A 227 1.80 -20.68 -3.36
N SER A 228 2.92 -20.90 -4.06
CA SER A 228 4.23 -20.65 -3.46
C SER A 228 4.47 -19.18 -3.11
N LEU A 229 3.95 -18.24 -3.92
CA LEU A 229 4.04 -16.81 -3.60
C LEU A 229 3.12 -16.43 -2.43
N LEU A 230 1.87 -16.93 -2.44
CA LEU A 230 0.92 -16.72 -1.34
C LEU A 230 1.49 -17.21 0.00
N GLN A 231 2.06 -18.42 0.01
CA GLN A 231 2.70 -19.01 1.19
C GLN A 231 3.97 -18.29 1.63
N SER A 232 4.58 -17.49 0.75
CA SER A 232 5.76 -16.69 1.08
C SER A 232 5.39 -15.35 1.72
N GLY A 233 4.11 -14.99 1.81
CA GLY A 233 3.65 -13.73 2.38
C GLY A 233 3.33 -12.64 1.36
N LEU A 234 2.93 -13.00 0.13
CA LEU A 234 2.44 -12.02 -0.84
C LEU A 234 1.07 -11.49 -0.41
N ASP A 235 0.93 -10.18 -0.19
CA ASP A 235 -0.30 -9.57 0.31
C ASP A 235 -1.26 -9.15 -0.82
N TYR A 236 -0.76 -8.73 -1.98
CA TYR A 236 -1.61 -8.33 -3.10
C TYR A 236 -0.94 -8.52 -4.48
N ILE A 237 -1.79 -8.61 -5.51
CA ILE A 237 -1.38 -8.76 -6.90
C ILE A 237 -1.98 -7.65 -7.75
N MET A 238 -1.15 -7.01 -8.57
CA MET A 238 -1.59 -6.22 -9.70
C MET A 238 -1.31 -6.95 -11.00
N MET A 239 -2.36 -7.24 -11.77
CA MET A 239 -2.25 -7.92 -13.07
C MET A 239 -2.45 -6.93 -14.21
N VAL A 240 -1.55 -6.93 -15.20
CA VAL A 240 -1.77 -6.20 -16.44
C VAL A 240 -2.72 -7.00 -17.34
N ALA A 241 -3.80 -6.36 -17.79
CA ALA A 241 -4.81 -6.99 -18.61
C ALA A 241 -4.29 -7.28 -20.02
N ASP A 242 -4.45 -8.52 -20.46
CA ASP A 242 -4.28 -8.93 -21.86
C ASP A 242 -5.57 -9.63 -22.32
N PRO A 243 -6.55 -8.86 -22.83
CA PRO A 243 -7.88 -9.38 -23.14
C PRO A 243 -7.90 -10.40 -24.28
N ASP A 244 -6.89 -10.40 -25.15
CA ASP A 244 -6.77 -11.31 -26.28
C ASP A 244 -6.09 -12.64 -25.90
N SER A 245 -5.41 -12.68 -24.75
CA SER A 245 -4.76 -13.87 -24.22
C SER A 245 -5.71 -14.78 -23.44
N LYS A 246 -5.91 -16.00 -23.94
CA LYS A 246 -6.63 -17.05 -23.19
C LYS A 246 -5.94 -17.42 -21.88
N ASP A 247 -4.62 -17.31 -21.84
CA ASP A 247 -3.84 -17.62 -20.64
C ASP A 247 -3.98 -16.54 -19.58
N PHE A 248 -4.15 -15.27 -19.95
CA PHE A 248 -4.50 -14.20 -19.02
C PHE A 248 -5.83 -14.51 -18.31
N TRP A 249 -6.90 -14.82 -19.06
CA TRP A 249 -8.19 -15.15 -18.44
C TRP A 249 -8.14 -16.40 -17.56
N LYS A 250 -7.31 -17.39 -17.92
CA LYS A 250 -7.08 -18.57 -17.09
C LYS A 250 -6.31 -18.22 -15.81
N ALA A 251 -5.29 -17.38 -15.90
CA ALA A 251 -4.53 -16.89 -14.76
C ALA A 251 -5.40 -16.06 -13.82
N LEU A 252 -6.17 -15.10 -14.36
CA LEU A 252 -7.09 -14.27 -13.61
C LEU A 252 -8.06 -15.13 -12.79
N ARG A 253 -8.73 -16.12 -13.42
CA ARG A 253 -9.62 -17.05 -12.69
C ARG A 253 -8.92 -17.86 -11.61
N ASN A 254 -7.63 -18.19 -11.77
CA ASN A 254 -6.89 -18.87 -10.71
C ASN A 254 -6.63 -17.91 -9.55
N VAL A 255 -6.20 -16.68 -9.82
CA VAL A 255 -5.91 -15.68 -8.80
C VAL A 255 -7.18 -15.27 -8.05
N MET A 256 -8.27 -14.97 -8.77
CA MET A 256 -9.57 -14.61 -8.19
C MET A 256 -10.22 -15.74 -7.37
N SER A 257 -9.68 -16.96 -7.42
CA SER A 257 -10.14 -18.09 -6.59
C SER A 257 -9.38 -18.24 -5.27
N GLU A 258 -8.31 -17.46 -5.08
CA GLU A 258 -7.51 -17.43 -3.86
C GLU A 258 -7.91 -16.20 -3.02
N ASP A 259 -7.66 -16.25 -1.72
CA ASP A 259 -7.92 -15.16 -0.78
C ASP A 259 -6.76 -14.16 -0.79
N ILE A 260 -6.71 -13.32 -1.83
CA ILE A 260 -5.69 -12.28 -2.03
C ILE A 260 -6.31 -11.05 -2.67
N ALA A 261 -5.84 -9.86 -2.30
CA ALA A 261 -6.25 -8.63 -2.95
C ALA A 261 -5.71 -8.58 -4.40
N VAL A 262 -6.60 -8.30 -5.36
CA VAL A 262 -6.26 -8.27 -6.79
C VAL A 262 -6.74 -6.97 -7.43
N THR A 263 -5.83 -6.25 -8.06
CA THR A 263 -6.16 -5.13 -8.95
C THR A 263 -5.80 -5.49 -10.39
N VAL A 264 -6.71 -5.28 -11.33
CA VAL A 264 -6.40 -5.42 -12.75
C VAL A 264 -6.09 -4.06 -13.35
N HIS A 265 -4.90 -3.87 -13.93
CA HIS A 265 -4.54 -2.66 -14.66
C HIS A 265 -4.78 -2.83 -16.15
N THR A 266 -5.31 -1.81 -16.81
CA THR A 266 -5.40 -1.75 -18.27
C THR A 266 -5.11 -0.35 -18.80
N THR A 267 -4.41 -0.27 -19.93
CA THR A 267 -4.10 0.98 -20.62
C THR A 267 -5.00 1.14 -21.84
N LEU A 268 -5.73 2.24 -21.88
CA LEU A 268 -6.54 2.66 -23.02
C LEU A 268 -5.65 3.19 -24.12
N THR A 269 -5.76 2.58 -25.30
CA THR A 269 -5.04 2.94 -26.51
C THR A 269 -6.00 3.26 -27.64
N THR A 270 -5.49 3.86 -28.70
CA THR A 270 -6.27 4.14 -29.91
C THR A 270 -6.83 2.86 -30.54
N ASP A 271 -6.10 1.75 -30.39
CA ASP A 271 -6.45 0.44 -30.96
C ASP A 271 -7.55 -0.27 -30.17
N ASN A 272 -7.58 -0.11 -28.84
CA ASN A 272 -8.53 -0.82 -27.98
C ASN A 272 -9.74 0.01 -27.52
N LYS A 273 -9.78 1.31 -27.82
CA LYS A 273 -10.80 2.25 -27.31
C LYS A 273 -12.25 1.82 -27.52
N ASP A 274 -12.54 1.16 -28.63
CA ASP A 274 -13.92 0.76 -28.98
C ASP A 274 -14.39 -0.45 -28.18
N GLN A 275 -13.45 -1.22 -27.60
CA GLN A 275 -13.73 -2.42 -26.79
C GLN A 275 -13.43 -2.21 -25.30
N PHE A 276 -12.92 -1.04 -24.90
CA PHE A 276 -12.40 -0.81 -23.56
C PHE A 276 -13.51 -0.86 -22.49
N THR A 277 -14.70 -0.34 -22.79
CA THR A 277 -15.87 -0.46 -21.92
C THR A 277 -16.34 -1.92 -21.79
N ASP A 278 -16.32 -2.69 -22.88
CA ASP A 278 -16.68 -4.11 -22.87
C ASP A 278 -15.69 -4.94 -22.05
N LEU A 279 -14.42 -4.53 -22.00
CA LEU A 279 -13.41 -5.13 -21.13
C LEU A 279 -13.81 -5.00 -19.65
N MET A 280 -14.36 -3.86 -19.23
CA MET A 280 -14.85 -3.68 -17.85
C MET A 280 -15.93 -4.71 -17.53
N GLU A 281 -16.89 -4.91 -18.43
CA GLU A 281 -17.95 -5.90 -18.23
C GLU A 281 -17.42 -7.34 -18.18
N LYS A 282 -16.39 -7.65 -18.97
CA LYS A 282 -15.75 -8.98 -18.96
C LYS A 282 -14.99 -9.21 -17.64
N LEU A 283 -14.25 -8.22 -17.15
CA LEU A 283 -13.55 -8.29 -15.86
C LEU A 283 -14.55 -8.44 -14.71
N ALA A 284 -15.67 -7.71 -14.73
CA ALA A 284 -16.74 -7.83 -13.73
C ALA A 284 -17.31 -9.25 -13.65
N LYS A 285 -17.49 -9.91 -14.80
CA LYS A 285 -17.98 -11.29 -14.88
C LYS A 285 -17.02 -12.32 -14.28
N GLU A 286 -15.74 -11.99 -14.18
CA GLU A 286 -14.72 -12.79 -13.50
C GLU A 286 -14.54 -12.37 -12.02
N ASN A 287 -15.48 -11.59 -11.48
CA ASN A 287 -15.53 -11.05 -10.12
C ASN A 287 -14.41 -10.08 -9.75
N VAL A 288 -13.78 -9.44 -10.74
CA VAL A 288 -12.82 -8.36 -10.47
C VAL A 288 -13.56 -7.18 -9.86
N THR A 289 -13.16 -6.78 -8.65
CA THR A 289 -13.74 -5.64 -7.91
C THR A 289 -12.82 -4.44 -7.86
N SER A 290 -11.51 -4.61 -8.07
CA SER A 290 -10.54 -3.51 -8.09
C SER A 290 -9.88 -3.38 -9.46
N ILE A 291 -9.89 -2.17 -10.00
CA ILE A 291 -9.35 -1.88 -11.32
C ILE A 291 -8.49 -0.62 -11.34
N SER A 292 -7.48 -0.62 -12.19
CA SER A 292 -6.72 0.57 -12.53
C SER A 292 -6.76 0.83 -14.02
N MET A 293 -6.92 2.08 -14.41
CA MET A 293 -7.00 2.49 -15.81
C MET A 293 -6.09 3.69 -16.08
N SER A 294 -5.42 3.65 -17.22
CA SER A 294 -4.62 4.75 -17.76
C SER A 294 -4.94 4.94 -19.24
N ALA A 295 -4.47 6.02 -19.86
CA ALA A 295 -4.57 6.23 -21.30
C ALA A 295 -3.23 6.66 -21.90
N GLU A 296 -2.93 6.21 -23.13
CA GLU A 296 -1.68 6.54 -23.83
C GLU A 296 -1.60 8.02 -24.25
N SER A 297 -2.74 8.69 -24.43
CA SER A 297 -2.78 10.07 -24.92
C SER A 297 -4.02 10.83 -24.45
N GLU A 298 -3.91 12.16 -24.40
CA GLU A 298 -4.96 13.07 -23.92
C GLU A 298 -6.20 13.04 -24.83
N ALA A 299 -6.02 12.68 -26.11
CA ALA A 299 -7.10 12.49 -27.07
C ALA A 299 -8.09 11.37 -26.67
N LEU A 300 -7.70 10.50 -25.74
CA LEU A 300 -8.50 9.39 -25.23
C LEU A 300 -9.20 9.71 -23.89
N SER A 301 -9.15 10.96 -23.43
CA SER A 301 -9.81 11.42 -22.20
C SER A 301 -11.31 11.08 -22.13
N CYS A 302 -12.08 11.38 -23.18
CA CYS A 302 -13.51 11.09 -23.20
C CYS A 302 -13.84 9.57 -23.17
N PRO A 303 -13.18 8.70 -23.96
CA PRO A 303 -13.32 7.26 -23.79
C PRO A 303 -12.88 6.75 -22.40
N LEU A 304 -11.83 7.33 -21.80
CA LEU A 304 -11.39 6.98 -20.44
C LEU A 304 -12.45 7.32 -19.39
N GLU A 305 -13.07 8.49 -19.47
CA GLU A 305 -14.15 8.92 -18.58
C GLU A 305 -15.38 8.00 -18.69
N LYS A 306 -15.73 7.58 -19.91
CA LYS A 306 -16.80 6.60 -20.13
C LYS A 306 -16.49 5.25 -19.49
N ALA A 307 -15.24 4.78 -19.59
CA ALA A 307 -14.80 3.54 -18.96
C ALA A 307 -14.80 3.64 -17.42
N SER A 308 -14.35 4.77 -16.88
CA SER A 308 -14.45 5.09 -15.44
C SER A 308 -15.89 5.03 -14.94
N THR A 309 -16.81 5.71 -15.64
CA THR A 309 -18.24 5.67 -15.30
C THR A 309 -18.78 4.23 -15.32
N LYS A 310 -18.41 3.46 -16.35
CA LYS A 310 -18.83 2.06 -16.46
C LYS A 310 -18.29 1.18 -15.33
N ALA A 311 -17.02 1.34 -14.96
CA ALA A 311 -16.41 0.61 -13.85
C ALA A 311 -17.15 0.90 -12.53
N ALA A 312 -17.48 2.17 -12.28
CA ALA A 312 -18.27 2.56 -11.12
C ALA A 312 -19.69 1.96 -11.14
N GLU A 313 -20.37 1.95 -12.29
CA GLU A 313 -21.69 1.29 -12.45
C GLU A 313 -21.64 -0.21 -12.17
N LEU A 314 -20.50 -0.86 -12.43
CA LEU A 314 -20.26 -2.28 -12.17
C LEU A 314 -19.82 -2.54 -10.71
N GLY A 315 -19.73 -1.50 -9.87
CA GLY A 315 -19.30 -1.61 -8.48
C GLY A 315 -17.80 -1.87 -8.32
N MET A 316 -16.98 -1.49 -9.30
CA MET A 316 -15.53 -1.63 -9.19
C MET A 316 -14.91 -0.41 -8.52
N THR A 317 -14.07 -0.66 -7.51
CA THR A 317 -13.16 0.34 -6.93
C THR A 317 -12.06 0.66 -7.93
N GLN A 318 -11.84 1.95 -8.18
CA GLN A 318 -10.80 2.41 -9.08
C GLN A 318 -9.54 2.84 -8.30
N VAL A 319 -8.38 2.34 -8.73
CA VAL A 319 -7.07 2.54 -8.08
C VAL A 319 -6.10 3.26 -9.02
N TRP A 320 -5.40 4.26 -8.50
CA TRP A 320 -4.56 5.18 -9.26
C TRP A 320 -3.11 5.28 -8.77
N ASP A 321 -2.81 4.86 -7.54
CA ASP A 321 -1.44 4.84 -7.02
C ASP A 321 -0.68 3.61 -7.53
N LEU A 322 -0.18 3.71 -8.76
CA LEU A 322 0.50 2.62 -9.45
C LEU A 322 2.02 2.60 -9.16
N PRO A 323 2.62 1.40 -9.02
CA PRO A 323 4.07 1.20 -8.91
C PRO A 323 4.89 1.82 -10.05
N VAL A 324 4.26 1.96 -11.21
CA VAL A 324 4.83 2.56 -12.41
C VAL A 324 3.74 3.44 -13.01
N PRO A 325 4.00 4.73 -13.28
CA PRO A 325 3.07 5.54 -14.04
C PRO A 325 3.07 5.03 -15.48
N TYR A 326 2.12 4.16 -15.83
CA TYR A 326 1.85 3.77 -17.22
C TYR A 326 1.56 5.01 -18.09
N SER A 327 0.93 6.01 -17.47
CA SER A 327 0.71 7.33 -18.02
C SER A 327 0.40 8.32 -16.89
N ASN A 328 0.66 9.61 -17.13
CA ASN A 328 0.14 10.69 -16.29
C ASN A 328 -1.37 10.92 -16.52
N LEU A 329 -1.98 10.22 -17.49
CA LEU A 329 -3.39 10.31 -17.82
C LEU A 329 -4.14 9.13 -17.23
N HIS A 330 -4.92 9.39 -16.18
CA HIS A 330 -5.75 8.44 -15.45
C HIS A 330 -7.05 9.13 -14.99
N PRO A 331 -8.12 8.39 -14.61
CA PRO A 331 -9.43 8.98 -14.28
C PRO A 331 -9.37 10.14 -13.28
N VAL A 332 -8.65 9.98 -12.16
CA VAL A 332 -8.50 11.07 -11.16
C VAL A 332 -7.82 12.33 -11.71
N ALA A 333 -6.86 12.20 -12.63
CA ALA A 333 -6.20 13.37 -13.21
C ALA A 333 -7.11 14.19 -14.12
N LEU A 334 -8.22 13.60 -14.61
CA LEU A 334 -9.23 14.32 -15.40
C LEU A 334 -10.21 15.12 -14.51
N GLU A 335 -10.30 14.80 -13.22
CA GLU A 335 -11.20 15.46 -12.27
C GLU A 335 -10.57 16.67 -11.55
N LEU A 336 -9.23 16.76 -11.54
CA LEU A 336 -8.45 17.82 -10.87
C LEU A 336 -8.16 19.01 -11.79
#